data_AF-A0A383UQK0-F1
#
_entry.id   AF-A0A383UQK0-F1
#
_cell.length_a   1.000
_cell.length_b   1.000
_cell.length_c   1.000
_cell.angle_alpha   90.00
_cell.angle_beta   90.00
_cell.angle_gamma   90.00
#
_symmetry.space_group_name_H-M   'P 1'
#
loop_
_entity.id
_entity.type
_entity.pdbx_description
1 polymer ?
#
loop_
_entity_poly.entity_id
_entity_poly.type
_entity_poly.pdbx_seq_one_letter_code
_entity_poly.pdbx_strand_id
1 'polypeptide(L)' 'MAVNSSYGDGCDDETGIIDIDDLQAHGIGASDILKLRANNICTIATLLNMTTRRLLKIKGFSDTKVEKIREAAKKLLVS' A
#
# COMPACT_ATOMS: atom_id res chain seq x y z
N MET A 1 -13.10 -3.53 -22.98
CA MET A 1 -11.94 -3.72 -22.10
C MET A 1 -12.44 -3.80 -20.66
N ALA A 2 -11.77 -4.60 -19.82
CA ALA A 2 -12.21 -4.96 -18.48
C ALA A 2 -12.52 -3.77 -17.55
N VAL A 3 -13.43 -4.06 -16.61
CA VAL A 3 -14.04 -3.23 -15.58
C VAL A 3 -13.09 -2.37 -14.73
N ASN A 4 -13.55 -1.14 -14.44
CA ASN A 4 -13.28 -0.25 -13.31
C ASN A 4 -12.00 -0.45 -12.47
N SER A 5 -11.24 0.63 -12.32
CA SER A 5 -11.09 1.21 -10.98
C SER A 5 -11.07 2.73 -11.09
N SER A 6 -12.13 3.32 -10.56
CA SER A 6 -12.32 4.74 -10.36
C SER A 6 -11.12 5.32 -9.60
N TYR A 7 -10.56 6.42 -10.11
CA TYR A 7 -9.84 7.38 -9.29
C TYR A 7 -10.88 8.06 -8.40
N GLY A 8 -11.35 7.36 -7.37
CA GLY A 8 -12.15 7.87 -6.28
C GLY A 8 -11.42 7.46 -5.00
N ASP A 9 -11.30 8.27 -3.98
CA ASP A 9 -12.05 9.44 -3.58
C ASP A 9 -11.13 10.10 -2.54
N GLY A 10 -10.87 11.40 -2.69
CA GLY A 10 -10.07 12.14 -1.73
C GLY A 10 -10.90 12.33 -0.46
N CYS A 11 -10.85 11.39 0.48
CA CYS A 11 -11.33 11.65 1.82
C CYS A 11 -10.23 12.36 2.61
N ASP A 12 -10.44 13.65 2.75
CA ASP A 12 -9.90 14.58 3.74
C ASP A 12 -9.58 13.87 5.07
N ASP A 13 -8.33 13.44 5.24
CA ASP A 13 -7.75 13.15 6.55
C ASP A 13 -6.40 13.86 6.54
N GLU A 14 -6.33 14.88 7.38
CA GLU A 14 -5.26 15.85 7.66
C GLU A 14 -3.86 15.27 7.97
N THR A 15 -3.65 13.97 7.73
CA THR A 15 -2.36 13.30 7.72
C THR A 15 -1.86 13.23 6.27
N GLY A 16 -0.84 14.03 5.94
CA GLY A 16 -0.36 14.26 4.57
C GLY A 16 -0.29 12.98 3.73
N ILE A 17 -0.72 13.07 2.46
CA ILE A 17 -0.75 11.93 1.54
C ILE A 17 0.67 11.37 1.38
N ILE A 18 0.96 10.25 2.05
CA ILE A 18 2.25 9.55 1.94
C ILE A 18 2.15 8.50 0.83
N ASP A 19 3.11 8.51 -0.09
CA ASP A 19 3.20 7.54 -1.16
C ASP A 19 3.77 6.20 -0.67
N ILE A 20 3.46 5.12 -1.38
CA ILE A 20 4.07 3.81 -1.09
C ILE A 20 5.58 3.79 -1.35
N ASP A 21 6.15 4.82 -1.98
CA ASP A 21 7.59 4.94 -2.23
C ASP A 21 8.37 5.13 -0.92
N ASP A 22 7.78 5.82 0.06
CA ASP A 22 8.37 5.98 1.41
C ASP A 22 8.54 4.64 2.14
N LEU A 23 7.77 3.61 1.78
CA LEU A 23 7.99 2.25 2.30
C LEU A 23 9.39 1.73 1.96
N GLN A 24 9.99 2.20 0.87
CA GLN A 24 11.35 1.85 0.49
C GLN A 24 12.36 2.28 1.56
N ALA A 25 12.16 3.47 2.16
CA ALA A 25 13.00 3.97 3.25
C ALA A 25 12.86 3.11 4.53
N HIS A 26 11.74 2.42 4.70
CA HIS A 26 11.50 1.46 5.77
C HIS A 26 11.99 0.04 5.47
N GLY A 27 12.69 -0.17 4.36
CA GLY A 27 13.26 -1.46 3.97
C GLY A 27 12.29 -2.38 3.22
N ILE A 28 11.20 -1.85 2.66
CA ILE A 28 10.36 -2.59 1.72
C ILE A 28 11.05 -2.60 0.34
N GLY A 29 11.13 -3.78 -0.27
CA GLY A 29 11.75 -3.91 -1.58
C GLY A 29 10.96 -3.20 -2.68
N ALA A 30 11.66 -2.53 -3.60
CA ALA A 30 11.06 -1.89 -4.78
C ALA A 30 10.15 -2.85 -5.59
N SER A 31 10.50 -4.14 -5.63
CA SER A 31 9.69 -5.18 -6.28
C SER A 31 8.33 -5.38 -5.64
N ASP A 32 8.16 -5.13 -4.34
CA ASP A 32 6.87 -5.24 -3.66
C ASP A 32 6.07 -3.93 -3.81
N ILE A 33 6.75 -2.77 -3.80
CA ILE A 33 6.18 -1.45 -4.13
C ILE A 33 5.59 -1.45 -5.55
N LEU A 34 6.32 -1.97 -6.54
CA LEU A 34 5.83 -2.08 -7.93
C LEU A 34 4.54 -2.91 -8.01
N LYS A 35 4.45 -3.99 -7.24
CA LYS A 35 3.24 -4.84 -7.22
C LYS A 35 2.07 -4.12 -6.53
N LEU A 36 2.32 -3.34 -5.48
CA LEU A 36 1.30 -2.51 -4.85
C LEU A 36 0.73 -1.50 -5.87
N ARG A 37 1.60 -0.77 -6.59
CA ARG A 37 1.20 0.14 -7.67
C ARG A 37 0.41 -0.55 -8.78
N ALA A 38 0.85 -1.73 -9.21
CA ALA A 38 0.12 -2.54 -10.20
C ALA A 38 -1.27 -2.98 -9.72
N ASN A 39 -1.53 -2.97 -8.41
CA ASN A 39 -2.83 -3.23 -7.80
C ASN A 39 -3.61 -1.95 -7.45
N ASN A 40 -3.21 -0.79 -8.00
CA ASN A 40 -3.79 0.53 -7.73
C ASN A 40 -3.62 1.00 -6.27
N ILE A 41 -2.58 0.52 -5.59
CA ILE A 41 -2.21 0.99 -4.25
C ILE A 41 -1.03 1.94 -4.45
N CYS A 42 -1.29 3.25 -4.44
CA CYS A 42 -0.27 4.27 -4.64
C CYS A 42 0.09 4.99 -3.34
N THR A 43 -0.81 5.01 -2.34
CA THR A 43 -0.62 5.72 -1.07
C THR A 43 -0.65 4.77 0.13
N ILE A 44 0.00 5.17 1.22
CA ILE A 44 -0.01 4.47 2.51
C ILE A 44 -1.43 4.35 3.07
N ALA A 45 -2.26 5.38 2.91
CA ALA A 45 -3.66 5.36 3.30
C ALA A 45 -4.44 4.25 2.59
N THR A 46 -4.32 4.15 1.26
CA THR A 46 -4.96 3.07 0.49
C THR A 46 -4.44 1.70 0.88
N LEU A 47 -3.14 1.58 1.16
CA LEU A 47 -2.52 0.34 1.61
C LEU A 47 -3.06 -0.13 2.98
N LEU A 48 -3.28 0.80 3.92
CA LEU A 48 -3.81 0.49 5.25
C LEU A 48 -5.31 0.21 5.23
N ASN A 49 -6.05 0.89 4.36
CA ASN A 49 -7.46 0.64 4.10
C ASN A 49 -7.69 -0.72 3.40
N MET A 50 -6.66 -1.25 2.75
CA MET A 50 -6.63 -2.60 2.20
C MET A 50 -6.57 -3.68 3.30
N THR A 51 -7.35 -4.75 3.13
CA THR A 51 -7.30 -5.91 4.04
C THR A 51 -6.15 -6.84 3.70
N THR A 52 -5.58 -7.50 4.72
CA THR A 52 -4.49 -8.49 4.59
C THR A 52 -4.80 -9.55 3.53
N ARG A 53 -6.08 -9.98 3.44
CA ARG A 53 -6.54 -10.97 2.46
C ARG A 53 -6.38 -10.52 1.01
N ARG A 54 -6.59 -9.23 0.71
CA ARG A 54 -6.40 -8.71 -0.64
C ARG A 54 -4.91 -8.58 -0.98
N LEU A 55 -4.06 -8.23 -0.02
CA LEU A 55 -2.61 -8.19 -0.19
C LEU A 55 -2.02 -9.59 -0.45
N LEU A 56 -2.48 -10.61 0.29
CA LEU A 56 -2.10 -12.01 0.07
C LEU A 56 -2.54 -12.56 -1.29
N LYS A 57 -3.58 -11.98 -1.90
CA LYS A 57 -4.04 -12.36 -3.25
C LYS A 57 -3.08 -11.86 -4.34
N ILE A 58 -2.19 -10.92 -4.03
CA ILE A 58 -1.18 -10.42 -4.96
C ILE A 58 -0.11 -11.49 -5.13
N LYS A 59 0.10 -11.93 -6.37
CA LYS A 59 1.07 -12.99 -6.69
C LYS A 59 2.48 -12.58 -6.24
N GLY A 60 3.09 -13.39 -5.37
CA GLY A 60 4.44 -13.17 -4.83
C GLY A 60 4.51 -12.35 -3.52
N PHE A 61 3.35 -12.04 -2.92
CA PHE A 61 3.27 -11.65 -1.53
C PHE A 61 3.20 -12.89 -0.63
N SER A 62 3.85 -12.80 0.52
CA SER A 62 3.78 -13.75 1.62
C SER A 62 3.33 -13.03 2.89
N ASP A 63 2.83 -13.76 3.88
CA ASP A 63 2.38 -13.21 5.16
C ASP A 63 3.45 -12.31 5.80
N THR A 64 4.71 -12.76 5.81
CA THR A 64 5.85 -11.99 6.29
C THR A 64 6.05 -10.66 5.56
N LYS A 65 5.82 -10.61 4.24
CA LYS A 65 5.94 -9.36 3.47
C LYS A 65 4.80 -8.41 3.79
N VAL A 66 3.57 -8.94 3.87
CA VAL A 66 2.39 -8.15 4.19
C VAL A 66 2.53 -7.52 5.57
N GLU A 67 3.00 -8.27 6.57
CA GLU A 67 3.26 -7.74 7.91
C GLU A 67 4.28 -6.60 7.89
N LYS A 68 5.44 -6.79 7.25
CA LYS A 68 6.48 -5.75 7.13
C LYS A 68 5.97 -4.48 6.47
N ILE A 69 5.24 -4.61 5.36
CA ILE A 69 4.68 -3.49 4.61
C ILE A 69 3.67 -2.73 5.47
N ARG A 70 2.85 -3.45 6.23
CA ARG A 70 1.82 -2.84 7.09
C ARG A 70 2.43 -2.14 8.31
N GLU A 71 3.46 -2.72 8.91
CA GLU A 71 4.23 -2.08 9.98
C GLU A 71 4.91 -0.81 9.50
N ALA A 72 5.59 -0.85 8.35
CA ALA A 72 6.21 0.32 7.74
C ALA A 72 5.18 1.42 7.45
N ALA A 73 4.05 1.06 6.85
CA ALA A 73 2.94 1.96 6.56
C ALA A 73 2.37 2.63 7.83
N LYS A 74 2.12 1.85 8.89
CA LYS A 74 1.65 2.40 10.17
C LYS A 74 2.67 3.37 10.79
N LYS A 75 3.96 3.03 10.69
CA LYS A 75 5.03 3.85 11.22
C LYS A 75 5.14 5.19 10.49
N LEU A 76 4.90 5.20 9.18
CA LEU A 76 4.88 6.42 8.36
C LEU A 76 3.73 7.36 8.74
N LEU A 77 2.54 6.85 9.05
CA LEU A 77 1.41 7.70 9.46
C LEU A 77 1.50 8.24 10.89
N VAL A 78 2.26 7.57 11.77
CA VAL A 78 2.37 7.92 13.19
C VAL A 78 3.66 8.70 13.50
N SER A 79 4.63 8.72 12.59
CA SER A 79 5.91 9.43 12.77
C SER A 79 5.82 10.91 12.44
#